data_AF-A0A2V8SZ47-F1
#
_entry.id   AF-A0A2V8SZ47-F1
#
_cell.length_a   1.000
_cell.length_b   1.000
_cell.length_c   1.000
_cell.angle_alpha   90.00
_cell.angle_beta   90.00
_cell.angle_gamma   90.00
#
_symmetry.space_group_name_H-M   'P 1'
#
loop_
_entity.id
_entity.type
_entity.pdbx_description
1 polymer ?
#
loop_
_entity_poly.entity_id
_entity_poly.type
_entity_poly.pdbx_seq_one_letter_code
_entity_poly.pdbx_strand_id
1 'polypeptide(L)'
;MKVAKIFVVVLAFAIPFAACGGKPKSKITFEEAKGPGRDKELFRSGIDAIRRGRFDEGRILLNTMINTYSESPLIKYSKLSI
;
A
#
# COMPACT_ATOMS: atom_id res chain seq x y z
N MET A 1 3.64 5.28 -49.08
CA MET A 1 4.30 5.73 -47.83
C MET A 1 3.38 6.49 -46.84
N LYS A 2 2.22 7.03 -47.24
CA LYS A 2 1.29 7.74 -46.33
C LYS A 2 0.51 6.83 -45.37
N VAL A 3 0.21 5.59 -45.79
CA VAL A 3 -0.59 4.63 -45.01
C VAL A 3 0.17 4.08 -43.79
N ALA A 4 1.49 3.88 -43.92
CA ALA A 4 2.34 3.43 -42.82
C ALA A 4 2.47 4.47 -41.70
N LYS A 5 2.49 5.77 -42.04
CA LYS A 5 2.52 6.85 -41.04
C LYS A 5 1.21 6.97 -40.27
N ILE A 6 0.07 6.70 -40.92
CA ILE A 6 -1.26 6.72 -40.28
C ILE A 6 -1.40 5.55 -39.29
N PHE A 7 -0.91 4.36 -39.65
CA PHE A 7 -0.97 3.18 -38.76
C PHE A 7 -0.12 3.34 -37.49
N VAL A 8 1.05 3.98 -37.58
CA VAL A 8 1.91 4.23 -36.42
C VAL A 8 1.27 5.24 -35.45
N VAL A 9 0.53 6.23 -35.95
CA VAL A 9 -0.15 7.23 -35.11
C VAL A 9 -1.35 6.62 -34.38
N VAL A 10 -2.11 5.71 -35.01
CA VAL A 10 -3.24 5.01 -34.37
C VAL A 10 -2.76 4.05 -33.28
N LEU A 11 -1.63 3.36 -33.49
CA LEU A 11 -1.06 2.43 -32.49
C LEU A 11 -0.50 3.17 -31.26
N ALA A 12 0.05 4.37 -31.44
CA ALA A 12 0.61 5.18 -30.35
C ALA A 12 -0.46 5.82 -29.46
N PHE A 13 -1.70 5.99 -29.95
CA PHE A 13 -2.77 6.65 -29.21
C PHE A 13 -3.57 5.71 -28.29
N ALA A 14 -3.36 4.39 -28.36
CA ALA A 14 -4.08 3.41 -27.56
C ALA A 14 -3.42 3.10 -26.19
N ILE A 15 -2.18 3.57 -25.97
CA ILE A 15 -1.39 3.24 -24.78
C ILE A 15 -1.77 4.07 -23.52
N PRO A 16 -2.23 5.34 -23.57
CA PRO A 16 -2.46 6.11 -22.35
C PRO A 16 -3.74 5.73 -21.58
N PHE A 17 -4.70 4.99 -22.19
CA PHE A 17 -5.97 4.66 -21.54
C PHE A 17 -5.92 3.44 -20.62
N ALA A 18 -4.84 2.65 -20.63
CA ALA A 18 -4.73 1.45 -19.79
C ALA A 18 -4.09 1.69 -18.40
N ALA A 19 -3.65 2.92 -18.09
CA ALA A 19 -2.75 3.17 -16.95
C ALA A 19 -3.39 3.78 -15.68
N CYS A 20 -4.71 3.98 -15.60
CA CYS A 20 -5.33 4.56 -14.40
C CYS A 20 -6.44 3.69 -13.80
N GLY A 21 -6.13 2.43 -13.50
CA GLY A 21 -6.93 1.58 -12.62
C GLY A 21 -6.70 1.91 -11.13
N GLY A 22 -7.10 3.10 -10.68
CA GLY A 22 -7.05 3.48 -9.26
C GLY A 22 -8.23 2.91 -8.50
N LYS A 23 -8.00 1.96 -7.58
CA LYS A 23 -9.06 1.43 -6.69
C LYS A 23 -9.67 2.55 -5.85
N PRO A 24 -11.00 2.65 -5.72
CA PRO A 24 -11.64 3.66 -4.90
C PRO A 24 -11.30 3.41 -3.42
N LYS A 25 -10.68 4.40 -2.77
CA LYS A 25 -10.43 4.36 -1.33
C LYS A 25 -11.73 4.73 -0.61
N SER A 26 -12.35 3.76 0.06
CA SER A 26 -13.49 3.99 0.93
C SER A 26 -13.09 4.95 2.07
N LYS A 27 -13.98 5.88 2.39
CA LYS A 27 -13.77 6.91 3.41
C LYS A 27 -13.85 6.25 4.79
N ILE A 28 -12.70 5.92 5.37
CA ILE A 28 -12.60 5.21 6.66
C ILE A 28 -12.83 6.22 7.80
N THR A 29 -13.84 6.00 8.64
CA THR A 29 -14.08 6.76 9.87
C THR A 29 -13.13 6.30 10.99
N PHE A 30 -12.82 7.16 11.96
CA PHE A 30 -11.84 6.87 13.02
C PHE A 30 -12.21 5.68 13.93
N GLU A 31 -13.49 5.43 14.14
CA GLU A 31 -14.00 4.28 14.90
C GLU A 31 -13.70 2.95 14.17
N GLU A 32 -13.91 2.90 12.86
CA GLU A 32 -13.62 1.73 12.02
C GLU A 32 -12.11 1.59 11.75
N ALA A 33 -11.36 2.68 11.84
CA ALA A 33 -9.90 2.65 11.77
C ALA A 33 -9.29 1.83 12.92
N LYS A 34 -9.90 1.82 14.11
CA LYS A 34 -9.52 0.93 15.23
C LYS A 34 -10.24 -0.43 15.22
N GLY A 35 -10.95 -0.73 14.13
CA GLY A 35 -11.72 -1.97 14.00
C GLY A 35 -10.86 -3.22 14.24
N PRO A 36 -11.49 -4.33 14.70
CA PRO A 36 -10.79 -5.58 14.98
C PRO A 36 -10.04 -6.06 13.74
N GLY A 37 -8.74 -6.31 13.88
CA GLY A 37 -7.88 -6.80 12.79
C GLY A 37 -7.05 -5.73 12.07
N ARG A 38 -7.24 -4.43 12.36
CA ARG A 38 -6.37 -3.38 11.81
C ARG A 38 -4.92 -3.53 12.27
N ASP A 39 -4.72 -3.94 13.51
CA ASP A 39 -3.41 -4.25 14.08
C ASP A 39 -2.65 -5.31 13.26
N LYS A 40 -3.35 -6.37 12.83
CA LYS A 40 -2.80 -7.42 11.96
C LYS A 40 -2.44 -6.90 10.58
N GLU A 41 -3.29 -6.04 10.00
CA GLU A 41 -3.03 -5.42 8.70
C GLU A 41 -1.82 -4.48 8.75
N LEU A 42 -1.72 -3.65 9.79
CA LEU A 42 -0.57 -2.76 10.02
C LEU A 42 0.72 -3.56 10.16
N PHE A 43 0.70 -4.61 10.99
CA PHE A 43 1.86 -5.48 11.16
C PHE A 43 2.29 -6.12 9.85
N ARG A 44 1.35 -6.74 9.12
CA ARG A 44 1.62 -7.39 7.84
C ARG A 44 2.21 -6.41 6.82
N SER A 45 1.64 -5.20 6.74
CA SER A 45 2.09 -4.16 5.81
C SER A 45 3.49 -3.66 6.18
N GLY A 46 3.77 -3.49 7.47
CA GLY A 46 5.10 -3.11 7.97
C GLY A 46 6.16 -4.16 7.63
N ILE A 47 5.88 -5.44 7.88
CA ILE A 47 6.80 -6.53 7.53
C ILE A 47 7.02 -6.64 6.01
N ASP A 48 5.96 -6.47 5.21
CA ASP A 48 6.08 -6.51 3.75
C ASP A 48 6.88 -5.32 3.21
N ALA A 49 6.74 -4.13 3.80
CA ALA A 49 7.58 -2.97 3.47
C ALA A 49 9.07 -3.25 3.75
N ILE A 50 9.39 -3.81 4.92
CA ILE A 50 10.76 -4.22 5.28
C ILE A 50 11.30 -5.27 4.30
N ARG A 51 10.52 -6.30 3.98
CA ARG A 51 10.91 -7.35 3.02
C ARG A 51 11.20 -6.81 1.63
N ARG A 52 10.53 -5.73 1.24
CA ARG A 52 10.75 -5.03 -0.03
C ARG A 52 11.86 -3.99 0.04
N GLY A 53 12.64 -3.94 1.12
CA GLY A 53 13.75 -3.00 1.33
C GLY A 53 13.33 -1.57 1.67
N ARG A 54 12.02 -1.32 1.91
CA ARG A 54 11.50 -0.01 2.34
C ARG A 54 11.52 0.08 3.86
N PHE A 55 12.72 0.19 4.41
CA PHE A 55 12.94 0.16 5.86
C PHE A 55 12.21 1.30 6.57
N ASP A 56 12.29 2.53 6.09
CA ASP A 56 11.66 3.68 6.75
C ASP A 56 10.14 3.54 6.83
N GLU A 57 9.50 3.13 5.73
CA GLU A 57 8.05 2.86 5.70
C GLU A 57 7.68 1.75 6.69
N GLY A 58 8.45 0.66 6.68
CA GLY A 58 8.27 -0.44 7.63
C GLY A 58 8.40 0.00 9.09
N ARG A 59 9.44 0.78 9.41
CA ARG A 59 9.68 1.36 10.74
C ARG A 59 8.52 2.22 11.20
N ILE A 60 8.02 3.09 10.32
CA ILE A 60 6.90 3.98 10.64
C ILE A 60 5.65 3.14 10.93
N LEU A 61 5.31 2.18 10.07
CA LEU A 61 4.12 1.34 10.23
C LEU A 61 4.15 0.52 11.53
N LEU A 62 5.30 -0.09 11.84
CA LEU A 62 5.46 -0.85 13.08
C LEU A 62 5.42 0.06 14.32
N ASN A 63 6.01 1.25 14.27
CA ASN A 63 5.93 2.22 15.36
C ASN A 63 4.49 2.73 15.56
N THR A 64 3.76 3.01 14.48
CA THR A 64 2.34 3.36 14.57
C THR A 64 1.55 2.23 15.22
N MET A 65 1.83 0.97 14.86
CA MET A 65 1.17 -0.19 15.46
C MET A 65 1.45 -0.27 16.97
N ILE A 66 2.72 -0.15 17.37
CA ILE A 66 3.15 -0.20 18.78
C ILE A 66 2.48 0.92 19.61
N ASN A 67 2.43 2.14 19.08
CA ASN A 67 1.97 3.31 19.83
C ASN A 67 0.44 3.46 19.84
N THR A 68 -0.25 2.92 18.83
CA THR A 68 -1.70 3.10 18.67
C THR A 68 -2.50 1.90 19.18
N TYR A 69 -1.91 0.71 19.17
CA TYR A 69 -2.58 -0.55 19.52
C TYR A 69 -1.84 -1.27 20.67
N SER A 70 -1.76 -0.63 21.85
CA SER A 70 -1.02 -1.12 23.04
C SER A 70 -1.49 -2.48 23.57
N GLU A 71 -2.74 -2.85 23.30
CA GLU A 71 -3.33 -4.10 23.77
C GLU A 71 -3.16 -5.25 22.75
N SER A 72 -2.56 -5.00 21.58
CA SER A 72 -2.41 -6.03 20.55
C SER A 72 -1.33 -7.05 20.96
N PRO A 73 -1.59 -8.36 20.77
CA PRO A 73 -0.58 -9.40 20.99
C PRO A 73 0.62 -9.27 20.04
N LEU A 74 0.47 -8.52 18.94
CA LEU A 74 1.50 -8.34 17.90
C LEU A 74 2.61 -7.34 18.27
N ILE A 75 2.50 -6.64 19.40
CA ILE A 75 3.50 -5.66 19.84
C ILE A 75 4.88 -6.29 20.01
N LYS A 76 4.94 -7.45 20.67
CA LYS A 76 6.21 -8.13 20.94
C LYS A 76 6.94 -8.45 19.63
N TYR A 77 6.20 -8.97 18.65
CA TYR A 77 6.74 -9.27 17.32
C TYR A 77 7.15 -8.02 16.55
N SER A 78 6.41 -6.93 16.69
CA SER A 78 6.72 -5.66 16.02
C SER A 78 7.98 -5.02 16.55
N LYS A 79 8.19 -5.04 17.87
CA LYS A 79 9.42 -4.55 18.51
C LYS A 79 10.65 -5.37 18.12
N LEU A 80 10.50 -6.64 17.79
CA LEU A 80 11.59 -7.50 17.31
C LEU A 80 11.95 -7.26 15.83
N SER A 81 11.04 -6.66 15.06
CA SER A 81 11.16 -6.52 13.62
C SER A 81 11.78 -5.18 13.18
N ILE A 82 12.11 -4.31 14.14
CA ILE A 82 12.62 -2.95 13.93
C ILE A 82 14.00 -2.79 14.56
#